data_AF-A0A074YY69-F1
#
_entry.id   AF-A0A074YY69-F1
#
_cell.length_a   1.000
_cell.length_b   1.000
_cell.length_c   1.000
_cell.angle_alpha   90.00
_cell.angle_beta   90.00
_cell.angle_gamma   90.00
#
_symmetry.space_group_name_H-M   'P 1'
#
loop_
_entity.id
_entity.type
_entity.pdbx_description
1 polymer ?
#
loop_
_entity_poly.entity_id
_entity_poly.type
_entity_poly.pdbx_seq_one_letter_code
_entity_poly.pdbx_strand_id
1 'polypeptide(L)'
;MAFLKTGQVGFIHCAFDEVLEKAHRPSHHVSYRMNNTESGVLIDLAQPESVSIAIDPANTNFTVRRYKVVGISAKEYTGLLITTCTSVFSNLTAELDIYSPDRSVEINCSRTFTIQEPANGELEIKTIAQNYAHQPVPLGTEFICA
;
A
#
# COMPACT_ATOMS: atom_id res chain seq x y z
N MET A 1 -12.78 -7.26 1.38
CA MET A 1 -11.51 -6.69 0.87
C MET A 1 -11.32 -5.34 1.55
N ALA A 2 -10.13 -5.07 2.10
CA ALA A 2 -9.88 -3.81 2.80
C ALA A 2 -9.71 -2.66 1.79
N PHE A 3 -10.16 -1.46 2.16
CA PHE A 3 -10.02 -0.27 1.33
C PHE A 3 -9.66 0.96 2.16
N LEU A 4 -9.02 1.93 1.51
CA LEU A 4 -8.67 3.23 2.10
C LEU A 4 -9.21 4.35 1.21
N LYS A 5 -9.86 5.38 1.77
CA LYS A 5 -10.34 6.51 0.96
C LYS A 5 -9.19 7.45 0.63
N THR A 6 -9.30 8.16 -0.49
CA THR A 6 -8.35 9.21 -0.86
C THR A 6 -8.25 10.26 0.23
N GLY A 7 -7.01 10.63 0.61
CA GLY A 7 -6.72 11.56 1.71
C GLY A 7 -6.97 11.00 3.11
N GLN A 8 -7.58 9.81 3.24
CA GLN A 8 -7.80 9.19 4.54
C GLN A 8 -6.48 8.65 5.10
N VAL A 9 -6.27 8.90 6.39
CA VAL A 9 -5.14 8.32 7.13
C VAL A 9 -5.46 6.87 7.48
N GLY A 10 -4.55 5.97 7.10
CA GLY A 10 -4.54 4.57 7.49
C GLY A 10 -3.35 4.26 8.39
N PHE A 11 -3.46 3.16 9.15
CA PHE A 11 -2.39 2.66 9.99
C PHE A 11 -2.01 1.24 9.60
N ILE A 12 -0.72 1.02 9.38
CA ILE A 12 -0.12 -0.29 9.17
C ILE A 12 0.41 -0.76 10.52
N HIS A 13 0.01 -1.95 10.95
CA HIS A 13 0.50 -2.59 12.16
C HIS A 13 1.41 -3.73 11.77
N CYS A 14 2.71 -3.60 12.08
CA CYS A 14 3.67 -4.67 11.93
C CYS A 14 3.91 -5.29 13.31
N ALA A 15 3.58 -6.57 13.48
CA ALA A 15 3.80 -7.31 14.71
C ALA A 15 5.05 -8.19 14.56
N PHE A 16 5.97 -8.05 15.50
CA PHE A 16 7.26 -8.74 15.52
C PHE A 16 7.40 -9.55 16.79
N ASP A 17 7.96 -10.75 16.69
CA ASP A 17 8.18 -11.62 17.85
C ASP A 17 9.21 -10.99 18.81
N GLU A 18 8.81 -10.79 20.06
CA GLU A 18 9.60 -10.10 21.08
C GLU A 18 10.87 -10.88 21.47
N VAL A 19 10.83 -12.22 21.40
CA VAL A 19 12.01 -13.06 21.69
C VAL A 19 13.07 -12.82 20.62
N LEU A 20 12.64 -12.80 19.34
CA LEU A 20 13.53 -12.50 18.21
C LEU A 20 14.04 -11.06 18.24
N GLU A 21 13.19 -10.09 18.60
CA GLU A 21 13.59 -8.69 18.79
C GLU A 21 14.73 -8.57 19.82
N LYS A 22 14.59 -9.24 20.98
CA LYS A 22 15.56 -9.19 22.07
C LYS A 22 16.86 -9.92 21.72
N ALA A 23 16.75 -11.09 21.09
CA ALA A 23 17.89 -11.96 20.80
C ALA A 23 18.77 -11.43 19.66
N HIS A 24 18.16 -10.90 18.59
CA HIS A 24 18.87 -10.58 17.35
C HIS A 24 18.84 -9.11 16.95
N ARG A 25 17.98 -8.29 17.58
CA ARG A 25 17.84 -6.85 17.29
C ARG A 25 17.77 -6.56 15.77
N PRO A 26 16.82 -7.18 15.04
CA PRO A 26 16.71 -7.01 13.60
C PRO A 26 16.41 -5.56 13.22
N SER A 27 16.83 -5.20 12.01
CA SER A 27 16.45 -3.93 11.38
C SER A 27 15.08 -4.08 10.73
N HIS A 28 14.21 -3.09 10.90
CA HIS A 28 12.85 -3.13 10.37
C HIS A 28 12.61 -2.02 9.38
N HIS A 29 11.95 -2.36 8.29
CA HIS A 29 11.49 -1.38 7.32
C HIS A 29 10.06 -1.68 6.88
N VAL A 30 9.36 -0.64 6.44
CA VAL A 30 8.02 -0.77 5.87
C VAL A 30 8.03 -0.09 4.51
N SER A 31 7.54 -0.82 3.51
CA SER A 31 7.32 -0.26 2.18
C SER A 31 5.84 -0.12 1.90
N TYR A 32 5.50 0.94 1.19
CA TYR A 32 4.16 1.21 0.70
C TYR A 32 4.27 1.46 -0.80
N ARG A 33 3.70 0.55 -1.58
CA ARG A 33 3.87 0.46 -3.03
C ARG A 33 2.53 0.38 -3.72
N MET A 34 2.46 0.87 -4.94
CA MET A 34 1.36 0.60 -5.86
C MET A 34 1.81 -0.37 -6.94
N ASN A 35 0.92 -1.29 -7.31
CA ASN A 35 1.10 -2.15 -8.47
C ASN A 35 0.36 -1.55 -9.66
N ASN A 36 1.09 -0.94 -10.60
CA ASN A 36 0.49 -0.41 -11.80
C ASN A 36 0.09 -1.58 -12.71
N THR A 37 -1.22 -1.79 -12.86
CA THR A 37 -1.80 -2.88 -13.64
C THR A 37 -1.54 -2.76 -15.15
N GLU A 38 -1.30 -1.55 -15.65
CA GLU A 38 -1.02 -1.29 -17.07
C GLU A 38 0.42 -1.64 -17.45
N SER A 39 1.38 -1.36 -16.56
CA SER A 39 2.82 -1.56 -16.82
C SER A 39 3.42 -2.77 -16.09
N GLY A 40 2.72 -3.33 -15.10
CA GLY A 40 3.23 -4.38 -14.22
C GLY A 40 4.35 -3.92 -13.27
N VAL A 41 4.62 -2.62 -13.20
CA VAL A 41 5.70 -2.03 -12.40
C VAL A 41 5.21 -1.68 -11.00
N LEU A 42 5.99 -2.05 -9.99
CA LEU A 42 5.81 -1.58 -8.62
C LEU A 42 6.40 -0.18 -8.47
N ILE A 43 5.59 0.76 -8.01
CA ILE A 43 6.01 2.14 -7.76
C ILE A 43 5.98 2.37 -6.25
N ASP A 44 7.10 2.84 -5.70
CA ASP A 44 7.18 3.24 -4.30
C ASP A 44 6.41 4.55 -4.07
N LEU A 45 5.53 4.52 -3.06
CA LEU A 45 4.82 5.69 -2.58
C LEU A 45 5.61 6.35 -1.45
N ALA A 46 5.09 7.47 -0.95
CA ALA A 46 5.67 8.16 0.20
C ALA A 46 5.92 7.18 1.36
N GLN A 47 7.13 7.24 1.94
CA GLN A 47 7.52 6.31 2.98
C GLN A 47 6.57 6.43 4.20
N PRO A 48 6.12 5.28 4.75
CA PRO A 48 5.28 5.29 5.94
C PRO A 48 5.99 5.92 7.15
N GLU A 49 5.30 6.85 7.81
CA GLU A 49 5.82 7.55 8.99
C GLU A 49 5.65 6.68 10.24
N SER A 50 6.71 6.46 11.01
CA SER A 50 6.63 5.71 12.28
C SER A 50 5.94 6.55 13.35
N VAL A 51 4.87 6.02 13.95
CA VAL A 51 4.05 6.74 14.94
C VAL A 51 4.31 6.26 16.36
N SER A 52 4.37 4.95 16.57
CA SER A 52 4.50 4.38 17.92
C SER A 52 4.93 2.92 17.89
N ILE A 53 5.49 2.48 19.02
CA ILE A 53 5.85 1.09 19.30
C ILE A 53 5.15 0.71 20.61
N ALA A 54 4.41 -0.40 20.60
CA ALA A 54 3.71 -0.92 21.78
C ALA A 54 3.86 -2.45 21.85
N ILE A 55 3.89 -3.00 23.06
CA ILE A 55 3.74 -4.45 23.26
C ILE A 55 2.23 -4.75 23.15
N ASP A 56 1.86 -5.79 22.41
CA ASP A 56 0.45 -6.17 22.27
C ASP A 56 -0.10 -6.61 23.65
N PRO A 57 -1.10 -5.89 24.21
CA PRO A 57 -1.64 -6.24 25.52
C PRO A 57 -2.37 -7.58 25.52
N ALA A 58 -2.83 -8.07 24.36
CA ALA A 58 -3.46 -9.39 24.24
C ALA A 58 -2.42 -10.52 24.09
N ASN A 59 -1.21 -10.19 23.64
CA ASN A 59 -0.14 -11.17 23.45
C ASN A 59 1.22 -10.53 23.71
N THR A 60 1.74 -10.71 24.92
CA THR A 60 3.01 -10.14 25.37
C THR A 60 4.22 -10.58 24.54
N ASN A 61 4.07 -11.62 23.72
CA ASN A 61 5.14 -12.13 22.87
C ASN A 61 5.35 -11.30 21.59
N PHE A 62 4.51 -10.29 21.32
CA PHE A 62 4.63 -9.45 20.14
C PHE A 62 4.87 -7.98 20.46
N THR A 63 5.87 -7.40 19.79
CA THR A 63 6.05 -5.96 19.68
C THR A 63 5.38 -5.46 18.41
N VAL A 64 4.42 -4.54 18.54
CA VAL A 64 3.68 -3.95 17.43
C VAL A 64 4.22 -2.54 17.15
N ARG A 65 4.71 -2.33 15.92
CA ARG A 65 5.07 -1.02 15.40
C ARG A 65 3.98 -0.50 14.48
N ARG A 66 3.57 0.75 14.68
CA ARG A 66 2.50 1.40 13.91
C ARG A 66 3.07 2.44 12.98
N TYR A 67 2.69 2.35 11.72
CA TYR A 67 3.09 3.29 10.67
C TYR A 67 1.88 3.97 10.07
N LYS A 68 1.99 5.26 9.84
CA LYS A 68 0.96 6.08 9.23
C LYS A 68 1.15 6.12 7.71
N VAL A 69 0.06 5.92 7.00
CA VAL A 69 -0.02 6.11 5.55
C VAL A 69 -1.23 6.95 5.19
N VAL A 70 -1.21 7.53 3.99
CA VAL A 70 -2.32 8.32 3.45
C VAL A 70 -2.80 7.66 2.17
N GLY A 71 -4.12 7.59 2.00
CA GLY A 71 -4.73 7.12 0.76
C GLY A 71 -4.42 8.09 -0.39
N ILE A 72 -3.87 7.56 -1.49
CA ILE A 72 -3.57 8.34 -2.69
C ILE A 72 -4.84 8.56 -3.54
N SER A 73 -4.76 9.42 -4.56
CA SER A 73 -5.91 9.65 -5.46
C SER A 73 -6.05 8.52 -6.47
N ALA A 74 -7.28 8.18 -6.84
CA ALA A 74 -7.57 7.27 -7.96
C ALA A 74 -7.04 7.80 -9.30
N LYS A 75 -6.82 9.11 -9.46
CA LYS A 75 -6.14 9.65 -10.66
C LYS A 75 -4.68 9.18 -10.76
N GLU A 76 -4.05 8.89 -9.63
CA GLU A 76 -2.66 8.44 -9.53
C GLU A 76 -2.56 6.92 -9.40
N TYR A 77 -3.70 6.21 -9.39
CA TYR A 77 -3.82 4.80 -9.04
C TYR A 77 -4.67 4.04 -10.06
N THR A 78 -4.11 2.97 -10.64
CA THR A 78 -4.82 2.08 -11.57
C THR A 78 -4.89 0.63 -11.08
N GLY A 79 -4.30 0.28 -9.93
CA GLY A 79 -4.19 -1.11 -9.48
C GLY A 79 -3.62 -1.29 -8.07
N LEU A 80 -3.72 -2.48 -7.47
CA LEU A 80 -3.58 -2.75 -6.02
C LEU A 80 -2.44 -2.02 -5.28
N LEU A 81 -2.77 -1.53 -4.07
CA LEU A 81 -1.79 -1.07 -3.09
C LEU A 81 -1.23 -2.26 -2.31
N ILE A 82 0.06 -2.19 -2.01
CA ILE A 82 0.81 -3.22 -1.29
C ILE A 82 1.57 -2.55 -0.15
N THR A 83 1.38 -3.05 1.06
CA THR A 83 2.20 -2.70 2.22
C THR A 83 2.97 -3.92 2.67
N THR A 84 4.28 -3.78 2.81
CA THR A 84 5.16 -4.87 3.26
C THR A 84 5.91 -4.43 4.51
N CYS A 85 5.73 -5.18 5.59
CA CYS A 85 6.57 -5.12 6.78
C CYS A 85 7.74 -6.08 6.59
N THR A 86 8.95 -5.60 6.81
CA THR A 86 10.16 -6.39 6.61
C THR A 86 11.06 -6.34 7.83
N SER A 87 11.55 -7.51 8.23
CA SER A 87 12.55 -7.68 9.28
C SER A 87 13.82 -8.29 8.69
N VAL A 88 14.93 -7.59 8.88
CA VAL A 88 16.26 -8.00 8.42
C VAL A 88 17.09 -8.39 9.64
N PHE A 89 17.39 -9.68 9.73
CA PHE A 89 18.28 -10.25 10.73
C PHE A 89 19.68 -10.29 10.12
N SER A 90 20.66 -9.65 10.77
CA SER A 90 22.04 -9.61 10.29
C SER A 90 22.98 -10.29 11.29
N ASN A 91 24.17 -10.65 10.81
CA ASN A 91 25.23 -11.26 11.64
C ASN A 91 24.78 -12.54 12.37
N LEU A 92 23.99 -13.38 11.70
CA LEU A 92 23.55 -14.65 12.27
C LEU A 92 24.75 -15.60 12.36
N THR A 93 25.07 -16.04 13.58
CA THR A 93 26.23 -16.90 13.88
C THR A 93 25.88 -18.38 13.93
N ALA A 94 24.59 -18.72 14.12
CA ALA A 94 24.10 -20.08 14.05
C ALA A 94 23.88 -20.50 12.59
N GLU A 95 24.21 -21.75 12.26
CA GLU A 95 23.75 -22.36 11.01
C GLU A 95 22.23 -22.43 11.05
N LEU A 96 21.59 -21.58 10.26
CA LEU A 96 20.19 -21.71 9.94
C LEU A 96 20.09 -22.72 8.79
N ASP A 97 19.02 -23.51 8.76
CA ASP A 97 18.65 -24.34 7.60
C ASP A 97 18.36 -23.51 6.32
N ILE A 98 18.59 -22.19 6.39
CA ILE A 98 18.43 -21.21 5.33
C ILE A 98 19.85 -20.75 4.95
N TYR A 99 20.32 -21.18 3.78
CA TYR A 99 21.59 -20.71 3.24
C TYR A 99 21.47 -19.23 2.85
N SER A 100 22.17 -18.36 3.57
CA SER A 100 22.35 -16.95 3.19
C SER A 100 23.84 -16.65 3.06
N PRO A 101 24.32 -16.26 1.85
CA PRO A 101 25.73 -15.93 1.62
C PRO A 101 26.22 -14.80 2.53
N ASP A 102 25.33 -13.85 2.83
CA ASP A 102 25.63 -12.64 3.59
C ASP A 102 25.36 -12.79 5.10
N ARG A 103 25.01 -14.00 5.55
CA ARG A 103 24.57 -14.29 6.93
C ARG A 103 23.45 -13.36 7.40
N SER A 104 22.59 -12.97 6.46
CA SER A 104 21.43 -12.13 6.68
C SER A 104 20.17 -12.84 6.23
N VAL A 105 19.08 -12.71 6.98
CA VAL A 105 17.78 -13.27 6.63
C VAL A 105 16.76 -12.16 6.62
N GLU A 106 15.99 -12.10 5.54
CA GLU A 106 14.91 -11.14 5.37
C GLU A 106 13.57 -11.87 5.47
N ILE A 107 12.69 -11.40 6.37
CA ILE A 107 11.33 -11.91 6.52
C ILE A 107 10.36 -10.81 6.11
N ASN A 108 9.53 -11.12 5.11
CA ASN A 108 8.57 -10.20 4.51
C ASN A 108 7.13 -10.60 4.79
N CYS A 109 6.33 -9.66 5.28
CA CYS A 109 4.89 -9.80 5.48
C CYS A 109 4.16 -8.72 4.67
N SER A 110 3.46 -9.14 3.61
CA SER A 110 2.77 -8.24 2.68
C SER A 110 1.25 -8.33 2.83
N ARG A 111 0.59 -7.17 2.72
CA ARG A 111 -0.87 -7.04 2.65
C ARG A 111 -1.22 -6.21 1.42
N THR A 112 -2.25 -6.63 0.70
CA THR A 112 -2.78 -5.89 -0.44
C THR A 112 -4.15 -5.31 -0.13
N PHE A 113 -4.43 -4.11 -0.64
CA PHE A 113 -5.71 -3.42 -0.51
C PHE A 113 -5.94 -2.48 -1.68
N THR A 114 -7.13 -1.88 -1.75
CA THR A 114 -7.51 -0.94 -2.82
C THR A 114 -7.86 0.43 -2.25
N ILE A 115 -7.91 1.42 -3.12
CA ILE A 115 -8.46 2.73 -2.79
C ILE A 115 -9.94 2.74 -3.13
N GLN A 116 -10.75 3.39 -2.27
CA GLN A 116 -12.13 3.69 -2.59
C GLN A 116 -12.27 5.21 -2.72
N GLU A 117 -12.34 5.70 -3.95
CA GLU A 117 -12.71 7.08 -4.22
C GLU A 117 -14.18 7.11 -4.72
N PRO A 118 -15.04 8.01 -4.21
CA PRO A 118 -16.28 8.31 -4.90
C PRO A 118 -15.95 8.83 -6.31
N ALA A 119 -16.80 8.58 -7.31
CA ALA A 119 -16.60 9.13 -8.64
C ALA A 119 -16.67 10.67 -8.61
N ASN A 120 -15.51 11.30 -8.36
CA ASN A 120 -15.34 12.74 -8.18
C ASN A 120 -14.60 13.37 -9.38
N GLY A 121 -14.37 12.60 -10.44
CA GLY A 121 -13.84 13.15 -11.68
C GLY A 121 -14.84 14.15 -12.26
N GLU A 122 -14.37 15.34 -12.61
CA GLU A 122 -15.06 16.14 -13.62
C GLU A 122 -15.18 15.25 -14.87
N LEU A 123 -16.40 14.86 -15.22
CA LEU A 123 -16.68 14.10 -16.42
C LEU A 123 -16.24 14.96 -17.61
N GLU A 124 -15.06 14.67 -18.17
CA GLU A 124 -14.64 15.28 -19.43
C GLU A 124 -15.39 14.56 -20.56
N ILE A 125 -16.58 15.07 -20.88
CA ILE A 125 -17.38 14.57 -22.00
C ILE A 125 -16.72 15.02 -23.30
N LYS A 126 -15.81 14.19 -23.83
CA LYS A 126 -15.27 14.36 -25.19
C LYS A 126 -16.32 13.92 -26.20
N THR A 127 -17.17 14.85 -26.60
CA THR A 127 -18.11 14.64 -27.71
C THR A 127 -17.34 14.57 -29.04
N ILE A 128 -17.42 13.45 -29.74
CA ILE A 128 -16.87 13.23 -31.10
C ILE A 128 -17.74 13.91 -32.18
N ALA A 129 -18.53 14.91 -31.79
CA ALA A 129 -19.34 15.68 -32.73
C ALA A 129 -18.44 16.72 -33.41
N GLN A 130 -17.89 16.35 -34.56
CA GLN A 130 -17.45 17.35 -35.52
C GLN A 130 -18.70 18.17 -35.89
N ASN A 131 -18.72 19.46 -35.55
CA ASN A 131 -19.72 20.46 -35.98
C ASN A 131 -20.90 20.78 -35.02
N TYR A 132 -20.59 21.21 -33.78
CA TYR A 132 -21.57 21.77 -32.82
C TYR A 132 -22.42 22.94 -33.37
N ALA A 133 -21.89 23.71 -34.31
CA ALA A 133 -22.60 24.87 -34.88
C ALA A 133 -23.79 24.46 -35.78
N HIS A 134 -23.87 23.19 -36.21
CA HIS A 134 -24.84 22.74 -37.21
C HIS A 134 -25.71 21.56 -36.74
N GLN A 135 -25.42 20.96 -35.58
CA GLN A 135 -26.23 19.87 -35.04
C GLN A 135 -26.34 19.96 -33.52
N PRO A 136 -27.31 20.72 -32.98
CA PRO A 136 -27.54 20.76 -31.55
C PRO A 136 -27.95 19.37 -31.05
N VAL A 137 -27.33 18.94 -29.96
CA VAL A 137 -27.70 17.70 -29.27
C VAL A 137 -29.13 17.86 -28.72
N PRO A 138 -30.07 16.95 -29.04
CA PRO A 138 -31.45 17.07 -28.57
C PRO A 138 -31.55 17.15 -27.05
N LEU A 139 -32.43 18.03 -26.56
CA LEU A 139 -32.83 18.06 -25.15
C LEU A 139 -33.40 16.69 -24.77
N GLY A 140 -32.81 16.03 -23.77
CA GLY A 140 -33.16 14.68 -23.35
C GLY A 140 -32.22 13.57 -23.81
N THR A 141 -31.08 13.90 -24.41
CA THR A 141 -30.05 12.90 -24.75
C THR A 141 -29.37 12.40 -23.46
N GLU A 142 -29.50 11.11 -23.18
CA GLU A 142 -28.83 10.42 -22.07
C GLU A 142 -27.48 9.87 -22.54
N PHE A 143 -26.41 10.21 -21.82
CA PHE A 143 -25.08 9.66 -22.07
C PHE A 143 -24.87 8.47 -21.13
N ILE A 144 -24.82 7.26 -21.70
CA ILE A 144 -24.54 6.04 -20.95
C ILE A 144 -23.05 5.73 -21.10
N CYS A 145 -22.31 5.77 -20.00
CA CYS A 145 -20.93 5.30 -19.95
C CYS A 145 -20.95 3.77 -19.76
N ALA A 146 -20.25 3.04 -20.64
CA ALA A 146 -20.01 1.61 -20.54
C ALA A 146 -18.66 1.32 -19.87
#